data_AF-B1PWM6-F1
#
_entry.id   AF-B1PWM6-F1
#
_cell.length_a   1.000
_cell.length_b   1.000
_cell.length_c   1.000
_cell.angle_alpha   90.00
_cell.angle_beta   90.00
_cell.angle_gamma   90.00
#
_symmetry.space_group_name_H-M   'P 1'
#
loop_
_entity.id
_entity.type
_entity.pdbx_description
1 polymer ?
#
loop_
_entity_poly.entity_id
_entity_poly.type
_entity_poly.pdbx_seq_one_letter_code
_entity_poly.pdbx_strand_id
1 'polypeptide(L)'
;SPVWDTAIVAIALRESGLPPDHPAMKRTAEWLISREIRFRGDWANKNPVNVEPSGWVFEFNNKWNPDVDDTAMVLLALRKIPTDNVRRRDECFQRGLNWMMTFQCKDGGWGE
;
A
#
# COMPACT_ATOMS: atom_id res chain seq x y z
N SER A 1 11.46 1.38 8.90
CA SER A 1 10.64 1.63 7.72
C SER A 1 10.49 0.38 6.83
N PRO A 2 10.13 -0.81 7.35
CA PRO A 2 10.12 -2.04 6.54
C PRO A 2 9.17 -1.99 5.33
N VAL A 3 8.00 -1.35 5.43
CA VAL A 3 7.05 -1.27 4.31
C VAL A 3 7.55 -0.30 3.24
N TRP A 4 7.87 0.93 3.65
CA TRP A 4 8.46 1.94 2.78
C TRP A 4 9.70 1.44 2.02
N ASP A 5 10.69 0.91 2.74
CA ASP A 5 11.95 0.42 2.17
C ASP A 5 11.69 -0.71 1.16
N THR A 6 10.76 -1.61 1.48
CA THR A 6 10.41 -2.72 0.59
C THR A 6 9.73 -2.20 -0.68
N ALA A 7 8.81 -1.25 -0.56
CA ALA A 7 8.09 -0.69 -1.70
C ALA A 7 9.04 0.07 -2.64
N ILE A 8 9.88 0.96 -2.11
CA ILE A 8 10.79 1.78 -2.92
C ILE A 8 11.88 0.93 -3.59
N VAL A 9 12.46 -0.05 -2.88
CA VAL A 9 13.46 -0.96 -3.45
C VAL A 9 12.83 -1.85 -4.53
N ALA A 10 11.60 -2.32 -4.33
CA ALA A 10 10.91 -3.12 -5.34
C ALA A 10 10.67 -2.32 -6.63
N ILE A 11 10.27 -1.05 -6.52
CA ILE A 11 10.12 -0.15 -7.66
C ILE A 11 11.48 0.05 -8.35
N ALA A 12 12.52 0.39 -7.58
CA ALA A 12 13.86 0.63 -8.12
C ALA A 12 14.44 -0.59 -8.85
N LEU A 13 14.27 -1.79 -8.31
CA LEU A 13 14.72 -3.03 -8.96
C LEU A 13 13.98 -3.28 -10.28
N ARG A 14 12.66 -3.05 -10.33
CA ARG A 14 11.89 -3.16 -11.58
C ARG A 14 12.34 -2.16 -12.63
N GLU A 15 12.58 -0.92 -12.23
CA GLU A 15 13.01 0.15 -13.14
C GLU A 15 14.46 -0.03 -13.60
N SER A 16 15.29 -0.68 -12.80
CA SER A 16 16.67 -1.06 -13.17
C SER A 16 16.74 -2.23 -14.15
N GLY A 17 15.60 -2.79 -14.58
CA GLY A 17 15.53 -3.86 -15.57
C GLY A 17 15.58 -5.28 -14.99
N LEU A 18 15.41 -5.46 -13.67
CA LEU A 18 15.28 -6.81 -13.10
C LEU A 18 14.08 -7.53 -13.74
N PRO A 19 14.22 -8.77 -14.23
CA PRO A 19 13.14 -9.50 -14.88
C PRO A 19 11.86 -9.63 -14.03
N PRO A 20 10.65 -9.54 -14.64
CA PRO A 20 9.37 -9.64 -13.94
C PRO A 20 9.06 -11.05 -13.44
N ASP A 21 9.81 -12.06 -13.84
CA ASP A 21 9.66 -13.43 -13.35
C ASP A 21 10.57 -13.72 -12.15
N HIS A 22 11.41 -12.76 -11.73
CA HIS A 22 12.32 -12.96 -10.62
C HIS A 22 11.55 -13.32 -9.33
N PRO A 23 11.80 -14.50 -8.71
CA PRO A 23 10.99 -14.99 -7.60
C PRO A 23 10.91 -14.05 -6.39
N ALA A 24 11.94 -13.23 -6.17
CA ALA A 24 11.92 -12.23 -5.09
C ALA A 24 10.82 -11.18 -5.32
N MET A 25 10.54 -10.77 -6.56
CA MET A 25 9.53 -9.76 -6.84
C MET A 25 8.11 -10.25 -6.50
N LYS A 26 7.82 -11.51 -6.81
CA LYS A 26 6.55 -12.16 -6.47
C LYS A 26 6.39 -12.27 -4.95
N ARG A 27 7.44 -12.70 -4.24
CA ARG A 27 7.43 -12.73 -2.76
C ARG A 27 7.23 -11.35 -2.16
N THR A 28 7.83 -10.31 -2.74
CA THR A 28 7.63 -8.93 -2.31
C THR A 28 6.17 -8.50 -2.46
N ALA A 29 5.52 -8.82 -3.58
CA ALA A 29 4.10 -8.52 -3.78
C ALA A 29 3.23 -9.20 -2.71
N GLU A 30 3.41 -10.50 -2.49
CA GLU A 30 2.65 -11.24 -1.47
C GLU A 30 2.92 -10.72 -0.06
N TRP A 31 4.16 -10.33 0.23
CA TRP A 31 4.52 -9.75 1.52
C TRP A 31 3.81 -8.41 1.73
N LEU A 32 3.85 -7.49 0.75
CA LEU A 32 3.17 -6.21 0.81
C LEU A 32 1.65 -6.38 1.00
N ILE A 33 1.01 -7.26 0.22
CA ILE A 33 -0.41 -7.58 0.38
C ILE A 33 -0.70 -8.12 1.80
N SER A 34 0.18 -8.94 2.37
CA SER A 34 0.02 -9.46 3.74
C SER A 34 0.14 -8.40 4.83
N ARG A 35 0.68 -7.21 4.51
CA ARG A 35 0.83 -6.09 5.44
C ARG A 35 -0.33 -5.09 5.40
N GLU A 36 -1.29 -5.25 4.49
CA GLU A 36 -2.48 -4.41 4.43
C GLU A 36 -3.21 -4.38 5.79
N ILE A 37 -3.50 -3.19 6.30
CA ILE A 37 -4.28 -3.01 7.52
C ILE A 37 -5.77 -3.14 7.19
N ARG A 38 -6.46 -4.08 7.84
CA ARG A 38 -7.85 -4.47 7.50
C ARG A 38 -8.88 -4.09 8.56
N PHE A 39 -8.51 -3.22 9.50
CA PHE A 39 -9.38 -2.75 10.56
C PHE A 39 -9.37 -1.21 10.63
N ARG A 40 -10.43 -0.62 11.19
CA ARG A 40 -10.52 0.83 11.40
C ARG A 40 -9.62 1.22 12.56
N GLY A 41 -8.60 2.01 12.27
CA GLY A 41 -7.69 2.59 13.25
C GLY A 41 -8.17 3.98 13.70
N ASP A 42 -7.27 4.74 14.33
CA ASP A 42 -7.59 6.06 14.90
C ASP A 42 -8.00 7.08 13.83
N TRP A 43 -7.54 6.88 12.59
CA TRP A 43 -7.92 7.66 11.42
C TRP A 43 -9.43 7.79 11.25
N ALA A 44 -10.22 6.78 11.65
CA ALA A 44 -11.67 6.78 11.52
C ALA A 44 -12.35 7.87 12.36
N ASN A 45 -11.67 8.37 13.41
CA ASN A 45 -12.18 9.49 14.23
C ASN A 45 -12.12 10.83 13.48
N LYS A 46 -11.08 11.02 12.65
CA LYS A 46 -10.88 12.24 11.86
C LYS A 46 -11.48 12.15 10.46
N ASN A 47 -11.61 10.93 9.92
CA ASN A 47 -12.17 10.63 8.62
C ASN A 47 -13.33 9.61 8.77
N PRO A 48 -14.58 10.08 8.99
CA PRO A 48 -15.73 9.22 9.24
C PRO A 48 -16.36 8.64 7.98
N VAL A 49 -15.73 8.78 6.80
CA VAL A 49 -16.26 8.26 5.54
C VAL A 49 -16.44 6.75 5.64
N ASN A 50 -17.59 6.24 5.19
CA ASN A 50 -17.84 4.81 5.15
C ASN A 50 -17.07 4.15 4.01
N VAL A 51 -15.79 3.89 4.27
CA VAL A 51 -14.89 3.16 3.38
C VAL A 51 -14.43 1.86 4.04
N GLU A 52 -14.11 0.87 3.22
CA GLU A 52 -13.48 -0.36 3.68
C GLU A 52 -12.07 -0.04 4.22
N PRO A 53 -11.68 -0.56 5.39
CA PRO A 53 -10.35 -0.30 5.94
C PRO A 53 -9.26 -0.87 5.05
N SER A 54 -8.25 -0.05 4.76
CA SER A 54 -7.04 -0.43 4.05
C SER A 54 -5.91 0.48 4.50
N GLY A 55 -4.77 0.40 3.82
CA GLY A 55 -3.59 1.22 4.09
C GLY A 55 -2.42 0.42 4.67
N TRP A 56 -1.27 1.09 4.71
CA TRP A 56 -0.01 0.54 5.19
C TRP A 56 0.64 1.50 6.19
N VAL A 57 1.50 0.95 7.04
CA VAL A 57 2.16 1.67 8.13
C VAL A 57 3.67 1.68 7.91
N PHE A 58 4.31 2.77 8.30
CA PHE A 58 5.76 2.90 8.23
C PHE A 58 6.50 1.86 9.08
N GLU A 59 5.96 1.57 10.27
CA GLU A 59 6.55 0.72 11.31
C GLU A 59 5.86 -0.65 11.42
N PHE A 60 6.53 -1.65 12.02
CA PHE A 60 5.94 -2.97 12.21
C PHE A 60 4.70 -3.00 13.12
N ASN A 61 4.60 -2.09 14.09
CA ASN A 61 3.67 -2.22 15.23
C ASN A 61 2.62 -1.12 15.36
N ASN A 62 2.77 0.05 14.70
CA ASN A 62 1.77 1.12 14.79
C ASN A 62 0.58 0.90 13.83
N LYS A 63 -0.05 -0.28 13.90
CA LYS A 63 -1.13 -0.71 13.00
C LYS A 63 -2.39 0.18 13.04
N TRP A 64 -2.48 1.08 14.01
CA TRP A 64 -3.64 1.95 14.23
C TRP A 64 -3.62 3.21 13.36
N ASN A 65 -2.46 3.57 12.81
CA ASN A 65 -2.26 4.77 12.03
C ASN A 65 -1.57 4.44 10.70
N PRO A 66 -2.29 3.85 9.73
CA PRO A 66 -1.81 3.76 8.37
C PRO A 66 -1.63 5.15 7.78
N ASP A 67 -0.52 5.33 7.07
CA ASP A 67 -0.07 6.60 6.51
C ASP A 67 -0.33 6.63 4.99
N VAL A 68 -0.68 7.81 4.47
CA VAL A 68 -1.13 7.98 3.08
C VAL A 68 0.02 7.80 2.10
N ASP A 69 1.22 8.25 2.44
CA ASP A 69 2.44 8.17 1.63
C ASP A 69 2.95 6.73 1.49
N ASP A 70 3.03 5.97 2.60
CA ASP A 70 3.31 4.53 2.60
C ASP A 70 2.30 3.78 1.74
N THR A 71 1.02 4.11 1.91
CA THR A 71 -0.05 3.52 1.10
C THR A 71 0.15 3.81 -0.38
N ALA A 72 0.47 5.06 -0.76
CA ALA A 72 0.75 5.42 -2.14
C ALA A 72 1.95 4.64 -2.71
N MET A 73 3.04 4.53 -1.95
CA MET A 73 4.24 3.79 -2.36
C MET A 73 3.97 2.30 -2.55
N VAL A 74 3.19 1.69 -1.66
CA VAL A 74 2.79 0.28 -1.82
C VAL A 74 1.90 0.09 -3.04
N LEU A 75 0.94 0.97 -3.29
CA LEU A 75 0.10 0.91 -4.49
C LEU A 75 0.94 1.02 -5.76
N LEU A 76 1.90 1.95 -5.81
CA LEU A 76 2.84 2.09 -6.93
C LEU A 76 3.67 0.81 -7.14
N ALA A 77 4.16 0.21 -6.05
CA ALA A 77 4.89 -1.05 -6.11
C ALA A 77 4.01 -2.17 -6.66
N LEU A 78 2.80 -2.40 -6.10
CA LEU A 78 1.86 -3.45 -6.54
C LEU A 78 1.43 -3.30 -8.01
N ARG A 79 1.44 -2.07 -8.55
CA ARG A 79 1.20 -1.81 -9.97
C ARG A 79 2.36 -2.24 -10.88
N LYS A 80 3.61 -2.15 -10.39
CA LYS A 80 4.83 -2.40 -11.18
C LYS A 80 5.39 -3.83 -11.04
N ILE A 81 5.11 -4.49 -9.94
CA ILE A 81 5.69 -5.80 -9.61
C ILE A 81 4.75 -6.97 -9.99
N PRO A 82 5.29 -8.11 -10.42
CA PRO A 82 4.54 -9.35 -10.67
C PRO A 82 3.91 -9.93 -9.39
N THR A 83 2.85 -10.71 -9.56
CA THR A 83 2.22 -11.55 -8.53
C THR A 83 1.69 -12.81 -9.17
N ASP A 84 1.67 -13.91 -8.42
CA ASP A 84 1.02 -15.16 -8.85
C ASP A 84 -0.50 -15.10 -8.70
N ASN A 85 -1.03 -14.15 -7.91
CA ASN A 85 -2.46 -13.97 -7.69
C ASN A 85 -2.91 -12.55 -8.04
N VAL A 86 -3.07 -12.32 -9.34
CA VAL A 86 -3.50 -11.03 -9.92
C VAL A 86 -4.80 -10.53 -9.28
N ARG A 87 -5.79 -11.41 -9.12
CA ARG A 87 -7.08 -11.04 -8.54
C ARG A 87 -6.93 -10.51 -7.11
N ARG A 88 -6.17 -11.21 -6.26
CA ARG A 88 -5.94 -10.78 -4.87
C ARG A 88 -5.20 -9.44 -4.81
N ARG A 89 -4.21 -9.24 -5.70
CA ARG A 89 -3.49 -7.97 -5.83
C ARG A 89 -4.41 -6.84 -6.28
N ASP A 90 -5.28 -7.07 -7.26
CA ASP A 90 -6.20 -6.06 -7.79
C ASP A 90 -7.27 -5.67 -6.74
N GLU A 91 -7.82 -6.64 -6.02
CA GLU A 91 -8.75 -6.40 -4.91
C GLU A 91 -8.07 -5.60 -3.79
N CYS A 92 -6.83 -5.93 -3.42
CA CYS A 92 -6.03 -5.18 -2.44
C CYS A 92 -5.74 -3.74 -2.91
N PHE A 93 -5.30 -3.60 -4.16
CA PHE A 93 -5.01 -2.30 -4.77
C PHE A 93 -6.25 -1.40 -4.78
N GLN A 94 -7.40 -1.91 -5.21
CA GLN A 94 -8.63 -1.12 -5.30
C GLN A 94 -9.10 -0.63 -3.93
N ARG A 95 -8.98 -1.47 -2.89
CA ARG A 95 -9.31 -1.07 -1.52
C ARG A 95 -8.38 0.01 -1.00
N GLY A 96 -7.06 -0.18 -1.18
CA GLY A 96 -6.06 0.80 -0.78
C GLY A 96 -6.26 2.14 -1.47
N LEU A 97 -6.55 2.13 -2.79
CA LEU A 97 -6.86 3.33 -3.55
C LEU A 97 -8.14 4.01 -3.04
N ASN A 98 -9.22 3.27 -2.87
CA ASN A 98 -10.48 3.83 -2.36
C ASN A 98 -10.28 4.46 -0.97
N TRP A 99 -9.55 3.79 -0.09
CA TRP A 99 -9.22 4.30 1.23
C TRP A 99 -8.40 5.59 1.13
N MET A 100 -7.31 5.60 0.36
CA MET A 100 -6.43 6.76 0.17
C MET A 100 -7.18 7.97 -0.39
N MET A 101 -8.11 7.77 -1.32
CA MET A 101 -8.91 8.86 -1.90
C MET A 101 -9.82 9.55 -0.88
N THR A 102 -10.16 8.91 0.23
CA THR A 102 -10.96 9.55 1.29
C THR A 102 -10.18 10.57 2.13
N PHE A 103 -8.84 10.55 2.04
CA PHE A 103 -7.96 11.48 2.77
C PHE A 103 -7.60 12.73 1.97
N GLN A 104 -8.17 12.91 0.78
CA GLN A 104 -7.92 14.11 -0.02
C GLN A 104 -8.51 15.34 0.66
N CYS A 105 -7.66 16.34 0.91
CA CYS A 105 -8.03 17.63 1.49
C CYS A 105 -8.74 18.52 0.46
N LYS A 106 -9.45 19.55 0.95
CA LYS A 106 -10.22 20.49 0.10
C LYS A 106 -9.35 21.30 -0.88
N ASP A 107 -8.09 21.48 -0.56
CA ASP A 107 -7.09 22.14 -1.40
C ASP A 107 -6.49 21.20 -2.47
N GLY A 108 -6.92 19.93 -2.49
CA GLY A 108 -6.49 18.91 -3.44
C GLY A 108 -5.26 18.11 -3.00
N GLY A 109 -4.64 18.45 -1.87
CA GLY A 109 -3.51 17.71 -1.30
C GLY A 109 -3.94 16.48 -0.49
N TRP A 110 -2.94 15.72 -0.02
CA TRP A 110 -3.09 14.71 1.02
C TRP A 110 -2.12 15.07 2.14
N GLY A 111 -2.61 15.06 3.38
CA GLY A 111 -1.78 15.24 4.57
C GLY A 111 -1.13 13.93 5.02
N GLU A 112 -0.08 14.08 5.84
CA GLU A 112 0.35 13.06 6.81
C GLU A 112 -0.49 13.17 8.10
#